data_AF-A0A4Y2BQH9-F1
#
_entry.id   AF-A0A4Y2BQH9-F1
#
_cell.length_a   1.000
_cell.length_b   1.000
_cell.length_c   1.000
_cell.angle_alpha   90.00
_cell.angle_beta   90.00
_cell.angle_gamma   90.00
#
_symmetry.space_group_name_H-M   'P 1'
#
loop_
_entity.id
_entity.type
_entity.pdbx_description
1 polymer ?
#
loop_
_entity_poly.entity_id
_entity_poly.type
_entity_poly.pdbx_seq_one_letter_code
_entity_poly.pdbx_strand_id
1 'polypeptide(L)'
;MENFCGVSFSNTEQHVEARLSRVIRNNNYCKKCEDWFICHNPFQVGEYLISLSAGVVRDEKVNCHPDRNGHSSMESIARSNFGQVKFSWINRVVPMKRLPIM
;
A
#
# COMPACT_ATOMS: atom_id res chain seq x y z
N MET A 1 -15.36 14.59 21.77
CA MET A 1 -14.85 13.24 21.46
C MET A 1 -14.55 13.20 19.98
N GLU A 2 -13.28 13.12 19.60
CA GLU A 2 -12.89 12.99 18.20
C GLU A 2 -12.88 11.50 17.84
N ASN A 3 -13.38 11.15 16.65
CA ASN A 3 -13.38 9.77 16.16
C ASN A 3 -12.52 9.70 14.91
N PHE A 4 -11.48 8.86 14.93
CA PHE A 4 -10.64 8.61 13.77
C PHE A 4 -10.34 7.11 13.65
N CYS A 5 -10.59 6.53 12.47
CA CYS A 5 -10.37 5.11 12.19
C CYS A 5 -11.04 4.15 13.21
N GLY A 6 -12.24 4.50 13.70
CA GLY A 6 -12.97 3.68 14.68
C GLY A 6 -12.48 3.81 16.13
N VAL A 7 -11.50 4.67 16.40
CA VAL A 7 -10.99 4.98 17.74
C VAL A 7 -11.56 6.31 18.21
N SER A 8 -12.10 6.33 19.44
CA SER A 8 -12.63 7.53 20.08
C SER A 8 -11.60 8.13 21.03
N PHE A 9 -11.33 9.43 20.86
CA PHE A 9 -10.37 10.19 21.66
C PHE A 9 -11.14 11.04 22.68
N SER A 10 -10.80 10.87 23.96
CA SER A 10 -11.43 11.57 25.09
C SER A 10 -10.95 13.03 25.22
N ASN A 11 -9.73 13.34 24.76
CA ASN A 11 -9.25 14.70 24.63
C ASN A 11 -9.21 15.12 23.15
N THR A 12 -9.54 16.38 22.90
CA THR A 12 -9.66 16.98 21.56
C THR A 12 -8.40 17.78 21.19
N GLU A 13 -7.43 17.89 22.10
CA GLU A 13 -6.28 18.79 21.97
C GLU A 13 -4.93 18.09 21.84
N GLN A 14 -4.78 16.81 22.20
CA GLN A 14 -3.48 16.12 22.10
C GLN A 14 -3.16 15.65 20.68
N HIS A 15 -4.15 15.52 19.80
CA HIS A 15 -3.94 15.06 18.43
C HIS A 15 -4.39 16.13 17.42
N VAL A 16 -3.54 17.14 17.19
CA VAL A 16 -3.75 18.17 16.16
C VAL A 16 -4.05 17.54 14.79
N GLU A 17 -3.46 16.38 14.49
CA GLU A 17 -3.68 15.61 13.25
C GLU A 17 -5.04 14.90 13.17
N ALA A 18 -5.70 14.62 14.32
CA ALA A 18 -7.04 14.03 14.36
C ALA A 18 -8.16 15.07 14.20
N ARG A 19 -7.83 16.36 14.18
CA ARG A 19 -8.80 17.45 13.96
C ARG A 19 -9.58 17.22 12.67
N LEU A 20 -10.89 17.41 12.73
CA LEU A 20 -11.80 17.16 11.61
C LEU A 20 -11.36 17.87 10.31
N SER A 21 -10.87 19.11 10.41
CA SER A 21 -10.37 19.86 9.24
C SER A 21 -9.18 19.19 8.56
N ARG A 22 -8.27 18.58 9.32
CA ARG A 22 -7.12 17.83 8.78
C ARG A 22 -7.53 16.49 8.22
N VAL A 23 -8.44 15.79 8.88
CA VAL A 23 -9.01 14.53 8.36
C VAL A 23 -9.70 14.76 7.03
N ILE A 24 -10.57 15.77 6.91
CA ILE A 24 -11.24 16.14 5.65
C ILE A 24 -10.21 16.47 4.57
N ARG A 25 -9.19 17.27 4.91
CA ARG A 25 -8.15 17.67 3.96
C ARG A 25 -7.33 16.46 3.49
N ASN A 26 -6.94 15.57 4.41
CA ASN A 26 -6.19 14.36 4.09
C ASN A 26 -7.01 13.43 3.18
N ASN A 27 -8.29 13.23 3.49
CA ASN A 27 -9.18 12.43 2.63
C ASN A 27 -9.28 13.03 1.21
N ASN A 28 -9.36 14.36 1.09
CA ASN A 28 -9.36 15.03 -0.22
C ASN A 28 -8.03 14.83 -0.97
N TYR A 29 -6.89 14.84 -0.28
CA TYR A 29 -5.60 14.54 -0.90
C TYR A 29 -5.49 13.07 -1.32
N CYS A 30 -5.94 12.13 -0.48
CA CYS A 30 -5.98 10.72 -0.83
C CYS A 30 -6.81 10.48 -2.09
N LYS A 31 -7.98 11.10 -2.20
CA LYS A 31 -8.83 11.03 -3.40
C LYS A 31 -8.11 11.56 -4.64
N LYS A 32 -7.44 12.71 -4.53
CA LYS A 32 -6.63 13.25 -5.65
C LYS A 32 -5.51 12.30 -6.07
N CYS A 33 -4.84 11.65 -5.13
CA CYS A 33 -3.82 10.65 -5.45
C CYS A 33 -4.44 9.44 -6.16
N GLU A 34 -5.59 8.95 -5.68
CA GLU A 34 -6.32 7.85 -6.32
C GLU A 34 -6.73 8.20 -7.75
N ASP A 35 -7.37 9.36 -7.95
CA ASP A 35 -7.74 9.87 -9.28
C ASP A 35 -6.51 9.96 -10.20
N TRP A 36 -5.37 10.41 -9.67
CA TRP A 36 -4.12 10.49 -10.43
C TRP A 36 -3.61 9.11 -10.84
N PHE A 37 -3.64 8.11 -9.95
CA PHE A 37 -3.21 6.75 -10.26
C PHE A 37 -4.14 6.03 -11.23
N ILE A 38 -5.44 6.34 -11.24
CA ILE A 38 -6.38 5.80 -12.23
C ILE A 38 -6.00 6.30 -13.63
N CYS A 39 -5.66 7.58 -13.76
CA CYS A 39 -5.22 8.14 -15.03
C CYS A 39 -3.77 7.76 -15.39
N HIS A 40 -2.92 7.52 -14.39
CA HIS A 40 -1.50 7.20 -14.55
C HIS A 40 -1.20 5.91 -13.80
N ASN A 41 -1.52 4.76 -14.43
CA ASN A 41 -1.26 3.47 -13.82
C ASN A 41 0.24 3.38 -13.48
N PRO A 42 0.62 3.33 -12.17
CA PRO A 42 2.02 3.32 -11.76
C PRO A 42 2.70 2.00 -12.14
N PHE A 43 1.91 0.99 -12.47
CA PHE A 43 2.39 -0.28 -12.94
C PHE A 43 2.20 -0.39 -14.46
N GLN A 44 3.32 -0.44 -15.18
CA GLN A 44 3.28 -0.64 -16.62
C GLN A 44 2.88 -2.08 -16.94
N VAL A 45 1.91 -2.25 -17.84
CA VAL A 45 1.61 -3.56 -18.45
C VAL A 45 2.58 -3.73 -19.61
N GLY A 46 3.77 -4.25 -19.31
CA GLY A 46 4.81 -4.56 -20.28
C GLY A 46 5.40 -5.93 -20.01
N GLU A 47 5.85 -6.60 -21.08
CA GLU A 47 6.51 -7.92 -20.99
C GLU A 47 7.81 -7.85 -20.20
N TYR A 48 8.47 -6.69 -20.18
CA TYR A 48 9.75 -6.48 -19.53
C TYR A 48 9.68 -5.33 -18.54
N LEU A 49 9.76 -5.64 -17.25
CA LEU A 49 9.95 -4.64 -16.20
C LEU A 49 11.41 -4.68 -15.74
N ILE A 50 12.13 -3.57 -15.84
CA ILE A 50 13.54 -3.50 -15.45
C ILE A 50 13.68 -2.61 -14.22
N SER A 51 14.26 -3.16 -13.14
CA SER A 51 14.70 -2.38 -12.00
C SER A 51 15.90 -1.52 -12.41
N LEU A 52 15.73 -0.20 -12.47
CA LEU A 52 16.84 0.73 -12.76
C LEU A 52 17.90 0.72 -11.65
N SER A 53 17.50 0.46 -10.41
CA SER A 53 18.41 0.43 -9.26
C SER A 53 19.18 -0.89 -9.15
N ALA A 54 18.55 -2.01 -9.51
CA ALA A 54 19.19 -3.32 -9.42
C ALA A 54 19.75 -3.81 -10.77
N GLY A 55 19.38 -3.20 -11.88
CA GLY A 55 19.68 -3.71 -13.23
C GLY A 55 19.09 -5.11 -13.46
N VAL A 56 17.94 -5.41 -12.85
CA VAL A 56 17.27 -6.73 -12.92
C VAL A 56 16.04 -6.63 -13.79
N VAL A 57 15.92 -7.55 -14.75
CA VAL A 57 14.70 -7.75 -15.52
C VAL A 57 13.78 -8.69 -14.75
N ARG A 58 12.50 -8.35 -14.71
CA ARG A 58 11.43 -9.14 -14.12
C ARG A 58 11.41 -10.55 -14.73
N ASP A 59 11.38 -11.56 -13.86
CA ASP A 59 11.09 -12.95 -14.22
C ASP A 59 9.63 -13.30 -13.90
N GLU A 60 9.19 -14.51 -14.25
CA GLU A 60 7.84 -15.01 -13.95
C GLU A 60 7.53 -15.10 -12.43
N LYS A 61 8.57 -15.09 -11.58
CA LYS A 61 8.45 -15.17 -10.11
C LYS A 61 8.29 -13.79 -9.47
N VAL A 62 8.63 -12.71 -10.18
CA VAL A 62 8.51 -11.34 -9.67
C VAL A 62 7.04 -10.90 -9.73
N ASN A 63 6.53 -10.65 -8.53
CA ASN A 63 5.12 -10.50 -8.26
C ASN A 63 4.67 -9.03 -8.12
N CYS A 64 5.30 -8.15 -8.89
CA CYS A 64 5.12 -6.70 -8.78
C CYS A 64 3.83 -6.15 -9.43
N HIS A 65 3.23 -6.83 -10.43
CA HIS A 65 1.98 -6.37 -11.07
C HIS A 65 1.28 -7.40 -11.98
N PRO A 66 -0.08 -7.42 -12.05
CA PRO A 66 -1.02 -7.25 -10.94
C PRO A 66 -1.06 -8.58 -10.20
N ASP A 67 -0.20 -8.75 -9.19
CA ASP A 67 -0.19 -9.98 -8.43
C ASP A 67 -1.48 -10.08 -7.61
N ARG A 68 -2.26 -11.12 -7.92
CA ARG A 68 -3.49 -11.52 -7.23
C ARG A 68 -3.28 -11.62 -5.71
N ASN A 69 -2.06 -11.94 -5.27
CA ASN A 69 -1.74 -12.03 -3.84
C ASN A 69 -1.72 -10.66 -3.15
N GLY A 70 -1.25 -9.60 -3.83
CA GLY A 70 -1.24 -8.25 -3.27
C GLY A 70 -2.65 -7.73 -3.03
N HIS A 71 -3.52 -7.86 -4.03
CA HIS A 71 -4.93 -7.45 -3.93
C HIS A 71 -5.66 -8.25 -2.84
N SER A 72 -5.57 -9.59 -2.88
CA SER A 72 -6.22 -10.45 -1.88
C SER A 72 -5.71 -10.20 -0.45
N SER A 73 -4.41 -9.91 -0.29
CA SER A 73 -3.83 -9.55 1.01
C SER A 73 -4.38 -8.22 1.51
N MET A 74 -4.48 -7.20 0.66
CA MET A 74 -5.06 -5.91 1.01
C MET A 74 -6.54 -6.04 1.41
N GLU A 75 -7.34 -6.81 0.67
CA GLU A 75 -8.74 -7.08 1.03
C GLU A 75 -8.86 -7.79 2.38
N SER A 76 -8.00 -8.78 2.66
CA SER A 76 -7.98 -9.47 3.95
C SER A 76 -7.61 -8.54 5.10
N ILE A 77 -6.67 -7.61 4.89
CA ILE A 77 -6.26 -6.62 5.91
C ILE A 77 -7.40 -5.64 6.17
N ALA A 78 -8.06 -5.12 5.12
CA ALA A 78 -9.16 -4.17 5.26
C ALA A 78 -10.34 -4.75 6.07
N ARG A 79 -10.52 -6.08 6.07
CA ARG A 79 -11.56 -6.79 6.83
C ARG A 79 -11.13 -7.22 8.24
N SER A 80 -9.88 -6.98 8.65
CA SER A 80 -9.31 -7.48 9.91
C SER A 80 -8.95 -6.35 10.86
N ASN A 81 -8.98 -6.62 12.16
CA ASN A 81 -8.40 -5.73 13.16
C ASN A 81 -6.88 -5.95 13.26
N PHE A 82 -6.14 -4.97 13.79
CA PHE A 82 -4.67 -5.00 13.87
C PHE A 82 -4.10 -6.30 14.47
N GLY A 83 -4.69 -6.83 15.55
CA GLY A 83 -4.24 -8.08 16.18
C GLY A 83 -4.56 -9.37 15.40
N GLN A 84 -5.41 -9.29 14.37
CA GLN A 84 -5.81 -10.43 13.53
C GLN A 84 -5.01 -10.50 12.24
N VAL A 85 -4.35 -9.41 11.84
CA VAL A 85 -3.51 -9.36 10.65
C VAL A 85 -2.26 -10.21 10.88
N LYS A 86 -2.16 -11.32 10.14
CA LYS A 86 -0.97 -12.18 10.12
C LYS A 86 -0.20 -11.97 8.83
N PHE A 87 1.07 -11.57 8.95
CA PHE A 87 1.97 -11.47 7.81
C PHE A 87 2.58 -12.84 7.51
N SER A 88 2.23 -13.42 6.36
CA SER A 88 2.85 -14.66 5.86
C SER A 88 3.99 -14.32 4.90
N TRP A 89 5.08 -15.07 4.99
CA TRP A 89 6.21 -14.92 4.06
C TRP A 89 5.82 -15.26 2.61
N ILE A 90 4.84 -16.14 2.43
CA ILE A 90 4.32 -16.55 1.10
C ILE A 90 3.60 -15.39 0.40
N ASN A 91 2.96 -14.51 1.18
CA ASN A 91 2.21 -13.36 0.65
C ASN A 91 3.08 -12.09 0.55
N ARG A 92 4.38 -12.22 0.84
CA ARG A 92 5.29 -11.07 0.85
C ARG A 92 5.64 -10.68 -0.58
N VAL A 93 5.25 -9.47 -0.99
CA VAL A 93 5.76 -8.84 -2.22
C VAL A 93 7.21 -8.45 -1.98
N VAL A 94 8.11 -8.96 -2.82
CA VAL A 94 9.55 -8.69 -2.71
C VAL A 94 10.01 -7.73 -3.80
N PRO A 95 10.90 -6.77 -3.49
CA PRO A 95 11.48 -5.92 -4.52
C PRO A 95 12.39 -6.77 -5.43
N MET A 96 12.48 -6.37 -6.69
CA MET A 96 13.46 -6.96 -7.62
C MET A 96 14.88 -6.69 -7.10
N LYS A 97 15.63 -7.75 -6.79
CA LYS A 97 17.01 -7.68 -6.34
C LYS A 97 17.90 -8.51 -7.25
N ARG A 98 19.13 -8.05 -7.48
CA ARG A 98 20.18 -8.90 -8.08
C ARG A 98 20.43 -10.05 -7.11
N LEU A 99 20.30 -11.29 -7.59
CA LEU A 99 20.83 -12.43 -6.84
C LEU A 99 22.36 -12.32 -6.83
N PRO A 100 23.03 -12.56 -5.70
CA PRO A 100 24.49 -12.66 -5.69
C PRO A 100 24.89 -13.81 -6.62
N ILE A 101 25.83 -13.52 -7.53
CA ILE A 101 26.44 -14.52 -8.40
C ILE A 101 27.20 -15.46 -7.45
N MET A 102 26.83 -16.74 -7.45
CA MET A 102 27.53 -17.80 -6.71
C MET A 102 28.83 -18.16 -7.42
#